data_AF-A0A401TWC5-F1
#
_entry.id   AF-A0A401TWC5-F1
#
_cell.length_a   1.000
_cell.length_b   1.000
_cell.length_c   1.000
_cell.angle_alpha   90.00
_cell.angle_beta   90.00
_cell.angle_gamma   90.00
#
_symmetry.space_group_name_H-M   'P 1'
#
loop_
_entity.id
_entity.type
_entity.pdbx_description
1 polymer ?
#
loop_
_entity_poly.entity_id
_entity_poly.type
_entity_poly.pdbx_seq_one_letter_code
_entity_poly.pdbx_strand_id
1 'polypeptide(L)'
;MGGAFFIEDGIEQGNVLQYNLAVMVRQSTSLLNDDLTPAAFWVTNPSNTIRHNAAAGGTHFGFWYRLLEHPDGPSYTPDVCPRNLPL
;
A
#
# COMPACT_ATOMS: atom_id res chain seq x y z
N MET A 1 1.84 -9.04 8.87
CA MET A 1 1.36 -7.86 8.15
C MET A 1 1.93 -6.63 8.83
N GLY A 2 2.74 -5.84 8.12
CA GLY A 2 3.18 -4.51 8.52
C GLY A 2 2.30 -3.39 7.94
N GLY A 3 1.44 -3.69 6.96
CA GLY A 3 0.42 -2.75 6.48
C GLY A 3 -0.82 -2.73 7.38
N ALA A 4 -1.42 -1.56 7.61
CA ALA A 4 -2.76 -1.47 8.20
C ALA A 4 -3.87 -1.48 7.13
N PHE A 5 -3.79 -0.55 6.17
CA PHE A 5 -4.61 -0.55 4.96
C PHE A 5 -3.68 -0.68 3.76
N PHE A 6 -3.95 -1.62 2.87
CA PHE A 6 -3.07 -1.87 1.72
C PHE A 6 -3.88 -2.27 0.49
N ILE A 7 -3.42 -1.77 -0.66
CA ILE A 7 -3.63 -2.38 -1.96
C ILE A 7 -2.39 -3.23 -2.20
N GLU A 8 -2.55 -4.53 -2.44
CA GLU A 8 -1.48 -5.52 -2.22
C GLU A 8 -0.58 -5.63 -3.44
N ASP A 9 -1.10 -6.22 -4.50
CA ASP A 9 -0.26 -6.74 -5.58
C ASP A 9 0.05 -5.67 -6.63
N GLY A 10 -0.73 -4.59 -6.68
CA GLY A 10 -0.54 -3.50 -7.64
C GLY A 10 -1.31 -3.69 -8.94
N ILE A 11 -2.12 -4.75 -9.06
CA ILE A 11 -3.06 -4.90 -10.17
C ILE A 11 -4.37 -4.15 -9.91
N GLU A 12 -4.70 -3.90 -8.65
CA GLU A 12 -5.99 -3.36 -8.23
C GLU A 12 -6.08 -1.88 -8.55
N GLN A 13 -7.18 -1.51 -9.23
CA GLN A 13 -7.42 -0.18 -9.76
C GLN A 13 -8.86 0.24 -9.51
N GLY A 14 -9.12 1.54 -9.52
CA GLY A 14 -10.45 2.11 -9.34
C GLY A 14 -11.00 1.98 -7.91
N ASN A 15 -10.18 1.54 -6.95
CA ASN A 15 -10.58 1.48 -5.55
C ASN A 15 -10.63 2.88 -4.94
N VAL A 16 -11.48 3.04 -3.92
CA VAL A 16 -11.58 4.29 -3.15
C VAL A 16 -11.31 3.98 -1.69
N LEU A 17 -10.17 4.45 -1.20
CA LEU A 17 -9.79 4.38 0.19
C LEU A 17 -9.88 5.78 0.79
N GLN A 18 -10.92 6.04 1.57
CA GLN A 18 -11.19 7.37 2.10
C GLN A 18 -11.79 7.35 3.51
N TYR A 19 -11.53 8.41 4.27
CA TYR A 19 -12.07 8.63 5.62
C TYR A 19 -11.65 7.58 6.66
N ASN A 20 -10.45 7.02 6.50
CA ASN A 20 -9.88 6.08 7.46
C ASN A 20 -8.93 6.78 8.44
N LEU A 21 -8.87 6.26 9.66
CA LEU A 21 -7.90 6.64 10.68
C LEU A 21 -7.03 5.42 11.03
N ALA A 22 -5.74 5.49 10.74
CA ALA A 22 -4.76 4.50 11.16
C ALA A 22 -3.98 5.02 12.37
N VAL A 23 -3.94 4.25 13.46
CA VAL A 23 -3.30 4.64 14.72
C VAL A 23 -2.32 3.56 15.16
N MET A 24 -1.11 3.97 15.56
CA MET A 24 -0.09 3.09 16.14
C MET A 24 0.24 1.86 15.28
N VAL A 25 0.49 2.07 13.98
CA VAL A 25 0.96 1.00 13.09
C VAL A 25 2.42 0.70 13.40
N ARG A 26 2.74 -0.56 13.72
CA ARG A 26 4.04 -1.00 14.25
C ARG A 26 4.59 -2.17 13.44
N GLN A 27 5.91 -2.32 13.52
CA GLN A 27 6.62 -3.39 12.83
C GLN A 27 6.17 -4.76 13.33
N SER A 28 6.14 -5.74 12.42
CA SER A 28 5.91 -7.14 12.75
C SER A 28 7.00 -7.98 12.10
N THR A 29 7.42 -9.03 12.78
CA THR A 29 8.39 -10.01 12.24
C THR A 29 7.72 -11.33 11.90
N SER A 30 6.40 -11.33 11.72
CA SER A 30 5.59 -12.55 11.72
C SER A 30 5.27 -13.11 10.34
N LEU A 31 5.30 -12.31 9.25
CA LEU A 31 5.02 -12.82 7.90
C LEU A 31 6.13 -12.46 6.90
N LEU A 32 6.02 -11.32 6.21
CA LEU A 32 6.87 -10.97 5.07
C LEU A 32 7.99 -10.02 5.51
N ASN A 33 9.08 -9.96 4.73
CA ASN A 33 10.18 -9.02 4.99
C ASN A 33 9.70 -7.57 5.01
N ASP A 34 8.73 -7.22 4.17
CA ASP A 34 8.16 -5.87 4.11
C ASP A 34 7.36 -5.53 5.39
N ASP A 35 7.02 -6.53 6.23
CA ASP A 35 6.40 -6.30 7.55
C ASP A 35 7.36 -5.65 8.57
N LEU A 36 8.67 -5.70 8.30
CA LEU A 36 9.69 -5.00 9.08
C LEU A 36 9.60 -3.48 8.89
N THR A 37 9.07 -3.02 7.75
CA THR A 37 8.91 -1.61 7.39
C THR A 37 7.43 -1.26 7.18
N PRO A 38 6.61 -1.25 8.24
CA PRO A 38 5.17 -1.08 8.18
C PRO A 38 4.71 0.25 7.59
N ALA A 39 3.51 0.27 7.01
CA ALA A 39 2.85 1.48 6.56
C ALA A 39 1.39 1.52 7.02
N ALA A 40 0.90 2.69 7.41
CA ALA A 40 -0.53 2.85 7.69
C ALA A 40 -1.37 2.69 6.42
N PHE A 41 -0.91 3.28 5.30
CA PHE A 41 -1.50 3.14 3.98
C PHE A 41 -0.42 2.70 2.99
N TRP A 42 -0.51 1.49 2.47
CA TRP A 42 0.37 0.97 1.43
C TRP A 42 -0.36 1.02 0.09
N VAL A 43 0.20 1.79 -0.85
CA VAL A 43 -0.36 2.03 -2.19
C VAL A 43 0.60 1.47 -3.24
N THR A 44 0.20 0.41 -3.93
CA THR A 44 0.99 -0.24 -5.00
C THR A 44 0.55 0.13 -6.41
N ASN A 45 -0.58 0.80 -6.56
CA ASN A 45 -1.08 1.29 -7.84
C ASN A 45 -1.68 2.70 -7.69
N PRO A 46 -1.21 3.69 -8.48
CA PRO A 46 -1.66 5.08 -8.36
C PRO A 46 -3.06 5.31 -8.94
N SER A 47 -3.58 4.38 -9.76
CA SER A 47 -4.94 4.39 -10.30
C SER A 47 -5.98 3.98 -9.24
N ASN A 48 -5.83 4.49 -8.02
CA ASN A 48 -6.75 4.33 -6.90
C ASN A 48 -6.95 5.68 -6.21
N THR A 49 -8.16 5.97 -5.73
CA THR A 49 -8.44 7.21 -5.02
C THR A 49 -8.09 7.08 -3.54
N ILE A 50 -7.01 7.73 -3.12
CA ILE A 50 -6.55 7.76 -1.72
C ILE A 50 -6.73 9.19 -1.17
N ARG A 51 -7.79 9.45 -0.40
CA ARG A 51 -8.10 10.80 0.08
C ARG A 51 -8.72 10.83 1.47
N HIS A 52 -8.58 11.94 2.20
CA HIS A 52 -9.19 12.14 3.52
C HIS A 52 -8.85 11.05 4.55
N ASN A 53 -7.70 10.41 4.42
CA ASN A 53 -7.20 9.45 5.39
C ASN A 53 -6.22 10.13 6.34
N ALA A 54 -6.19 9.70 7.60
CA ALA A 54 -5.27 10.17 8.61
C ALA A 54 -4.44 9.02 9.18
N ALA A 55 -3.17 9.29 9.45
CA ALA A 55 -2.25 8.37 10.11
C ALA A 55 -1.59 9.06 11.31
N ALA A 56 -1.57 8.39 12.47
CA ALA A 56 -0.99 8.93 13.70
C ALA A 56 -0.24 7.87 14.52
N GLY A 57 0.96 8.23 15.01
CA GLY A 57 1.70 7.44 16.00
C GLY A 57 2.31 6.11 15.52
N GLY A 58 2.51 5.92 14.21
CA GLY A 58 3.19 4.73 13.66
C GLY A 58 4.72 4.81 13.75
N THR A 59 5.41 3.68 13.57
CA THR A 59 6.88 3.62 13.67
C THR A 59 7.63 3.96 12.38
N HIS A 60 7.01 3.78 11.20
CA HIS A 60 7.68 3.95 9.90
C HIS A 60 6.89 4.87 8.96
N PHE A 61 6.03 4.33 8.08
CA PHE A 61 5.34 5.14 7.07
C PHE A 61 3.88 5.41 7.44
N GLY A 62 3.45 6.65 7.27
CA GLY A 62 2.02 6.99 7.24
C GLY A 62 1.39 6.53 5.92
N PHE A 63 1.95 7.00 4.81
CA PHE A 63 1.57 6.60 3.46
C PHE A 63 2.84 6.14 2.71
N TRP A 64 2.76 4.99 2.06
CA TRP A 64 3.87 4.43 1.29
C TRP A 64 3.40 4.08 -0.12
N TYR A 65 3.90 4.80 -1.12
CA TYR A 65 3.68 4.50 -2.54
C TYR A 65 4.81 3.61 -3.06
N ARG A 66 4.58 2.30 -3.10
CA ARG A 66 5.53 1.29 -3.58
C ARG A 66 5.09 0.79 -4.95
N LEU A 67 5.31 1.62 -5.96
CA LEU A 67 4.90 1.32 -7.33
C LEU A 67 5.96 0.43 -8.00
N LEU A 68 5.66 -0.85 -8.15
CA LEU A 68 6.51 -1.78 -8.88
C LEU A 68 6.31 -1.64 -10.40
N GLU A 69 7.25 -2.18 -11.18
CA GLU A 69 7.16 -2.18 -12.65
C GLU A 69 6.09 -3.15 -13.15
N HIS A 70 5.83 -4.22 -12.42
CA HIS A 70 4.75 -5.17 -12.64
C HIS A 70 4.11 -5.53 -11.30
N PRO A 71 2.82 -5.92 -11.28
CA PRO A 71 2.22 -6.48 -10.08
C PRO A 71 3.04 -7.65 -9.53
N ASP A 72 3.08 -7.81 -8.21
CA ASP A 72 3.72 -8.96 -7.55
C ASP A 72 2.67 -9.99 -7.08
N GLY A 73 3.13 -10.98 -6.29
CA GLY A 73 2.24 -11.98 -5.70
C GLY A 73 1.50 -12.88 -6.71
N PRO A 74 0.36 -13.45 -6.30
CA PRO A 74 -0.49 -14.27 -7.17
C PRO A 74 -1.06 -13.52 -8.38
N SER A 75 -1.08 -12.18 -8.34
CA SER A 75 -1.61 -11.33 -9.41
C SER A 75 -0.56 -10.89 -10.45
N TYR A 76 0.65 -11.46 -10.41
CA TYR A 76 1.72 -11.11 -11.35
C TYR A 76 1.26 -11.16 -12.81
N THR A 77 1.52 -10.07 -13.54
CA THR A 77 1.36 -9.99 -14.99
C THR A 77 2.32 -8.96 -15.60
N PRO A 78 2.94 -9.25 -16.76
CA PRO A 78 3.75 -8.27 -17.47
C PRO A 78 2.92 -7.16 -18.15
N ASP A 79 1.60 -7.33 -18.27
CA ASP A 79 0.73 -6.44 -19.05
C ASP A 79 0.37 -5.14 -18.32
N VAL A 80 0.64 -5.08 -17.01
CA VAL A 80 0.33 -3.92 -16.17
C VAL A 80 1.63 -3.33 -15.63
N CYS A 81 1.76 -2.01 -15.71
CA CYS A 81 2.89 -1.28 -15.15
C CYS A 81 2.42 -0.14 -14.23
N PRO A 82 2.32 -0.38 -12.90
CA PRO A 82 1.83 0.62 -11.96
C PRO A 82 2.58 1.95 -11.98
N ARG A 83 3.89 1.94 -12.27
CA ARG A 83 4.72 3.16 -12.39
C ARG A 83 4.31 4.09 -13.53
N ASN A 84 3.68 3.57 -14.57
CA ASN A 84 3.29 4.34 -15.75
C ASN A 84 1.83 4.81 -15.69
N LEU A 85 1.10 4.45 -14.63
CA LEU A 85 -0.28 4.89 -14.42
C LEU A 85 -0.31 6.29 -13.79
N PRO A 86 -1.32 7.12 -14.12
CA PRO A 86 -1.45 8.45 -13.55
C PRO A 86 -1.78 8.40 -12.04
N LEU A 87 -1.27 9.39 -11.32
CA LEU A 87 -1.60 9.71 -9.92
C LEU A 87 -2.84 10.62 -9.82
#